data_AF-A0A7R9HH91-F1
#
_entry.id   AF-A0A7R9HH91-F1
#
_cell.length_a   1.000
_cell.length_b   1.000
_cell.length_c   1.000
_cell.angle_alpha   90.00
_cell.angle_beta   90.00
_cell.angle_gamma   90.00
#
_symmetry.space_group_name_H-M   'P 1'
#
loop_
_entity.id
_entity.type
_entity.pdbx_description
1 polymer ?
#
loop_
_entity_poly.entity_id
_entity_poly.type
_entity_poly.pdbx_seq_one_letter_code
_entity_poly.pdbx_strand_id
1 'polypeptide(L)' 'MDVRHVSKSMKICVKKCPDRNLETLEDIQTFYKREHSLLCRYDFDFNLLTSQHLSEKDKNMAFSSKLGPCPSLPVYNRLV' A
#
# COMPACT_ATOMS: atom_id res chain seq x y z
N MET A 1 -0.66 4.97 5.54
CA MET A 1 -0.08 5.60 6.74
C MET A 1 0.19 7.05 6.40
N ASP A 2 -0.51 7.99 7.04
CA ASP A 2 -0.20 9.42 6.88
C ASP A 2 0.82 9.79 7.96
N VAL A 3 2.07 9.97 7.57
CA VAL A 3 3.17 10.35 8.49
C VAL A 3 2.92 11.70 9.17
N ARG A 4 2.01 12.53 8.64
CA ARG A 4 1.57 13.79 9.29
C ARG A 4 0.59 13.56 10.44
N HIS A 5 -0.09 12.41 10.46
CA HIS A 5 -1.11 12.04 11.45
C HIS A 5 -0.92 10.59 11.93
N VAL A 6 0.26 10.31 12.49
CA VAL A 6 0.68 8.95 12.91
C VAL A 6 -0.29 8.30 13.91
N SER A 7 -0.88 9.09 14.81
CA SER A 7 -1.83 8.59 15.84
C SER A 7 -3.15 8.07 15.27
N LYS A 8 -3.55 8.53 14.08
CA LYS A 8 -4.77 8.10 13.37
C LYS A 8 -4.48 7.14 12.22
N SER A 9 -3.23 6.69 12.10
CA SER A 9 -2.78 5.80 11.02
C SER A 9 -2.67 4.37 11.51
N MET A 10 -3.00 3.41 10.65
CA MET A 10 -2.67 2.01 10.90
C MET A 10 -1.15 1.86 11.08
N LYS A 11 -0.73 1.24 12.19
CA LYS A 11 0.67 0.94 12.50
C LYS A 11 1.00 -0.43 11.91
N ILE A 12 1.77 -0.45 10.84
CA ILE A 12 2.34 -1.66 10.24
C ILE A 12 3.85 -1.61 10.44
N CYS A 13 4.42 -2.70 10.94
CA CYS A 13 5.88 -2.84 11.00
C CYS A 13 6.36 -3.36 9.64
N VAL A 14 7.12 -2.52 8.94
CA VAL A 14 7.72 -2.83 7.63
C VAL A 14 9.18 -3.23 7.82
N LYS A 15 9.68 -4.17 7.03
CA LYS A 15 11.11 -4.54 7.04
C LYS A 15 11.97 -3.48 6.37
N LYS A 16 11.43 -2.84 5.34
CA LYS A 16 12.07 -1.78 4.56
C LYS A 16 11.03 -0.74 4.16
N CYS A 17 11.43 0.53 4.18
CA CYS A 17 10.63 1.63 3.62
C CYS A 17 10.77 1.69 2.10
N PRO A 18 9.80 2.28 1.37
CA PRO A 18 9.94 2.56 -0.06
C PRO A 18 11.14 3.47 -0.32
N ASP A 19 11.95 3.11 -1.32
CA ASP A 19 13.07 3.88 -1.89
C ASP A 19 12.58 4.96 -2.89
N ARG A 20 11.40 4.77 -3.45
CA ARG A 20 10.69 5.72 -4.33
C ARG A 20 9.23 5.85 -3.91
N ASN A 21 8.55 6.86 -4.42
CA ASN A 21 7.10 6.98 -4.24
C ASN A 21 6.38 5.82 -4.93
N LEU A 22 5.39 5.24 -4.25
CA LEU A 22 4.52 4.22 -4.82
C LEU A 22 3.19 4.91 -5.15
N GLU A 23 2.94 5.11 -6.45
CA GLU A 23 1.80 5.89 -6.95
C GLU A 23 0.58 4.99 -7.18
N THR A 24 0.81 3.68 -7.37
CA THR A 24 -0.23 2.71 -7.70
C THR A 24 -0.23 1.50 -6.76
N LEU A 25 -1.34 0.74 -6.76
CA LEU A 25 -1.41 -0.56 -6.08
C LEU A 25 -0.41 -1.57 -6.68
N GLU A 26 -0.12 -1.47 -7.97
CA GLU A 26 0.87 -2.30 -8.65
C GLU A 26 2.29 -2.00 -8.15
N ASP A 27 2.62 -0.73 -7.89
CA ASP A 27 3.89 -0.36 -7.26
C ASP A 27 4.04 -0.99 -5.89
N ILE A 28 2.96 -1.03 -5.09
CA ILE A 28 2.96 -1.69 -3.77
C ILE A 28 3.18 -3.20 -3.93
N GLN A 29 2.50 -3.86 -4.88
CA GLN A 29 2.68 -5.28 -5.14
C GLN A 29 4.11 -5.60 -5.60
N THR A 30 4.67 -4.75 -6.46
CA THR A 30 6.05 -4.87 -6.97
C THR A 30 7.05 -4.68 -5.85
N PHE A 31 6.84 -3.68 -4.98
CA PHE A 31 7.66 -3.45 -3.80
C PHE A 31 7.65 -4.66 -2.85
N TYR A 32 6.48 -5.25 -2.61
CA TYR A 32 6.36 -6.47 -1.82
C TYR A 32 7.16 -7.63 -2.42
N LYS A 33 7.05 -7.85 -3.73
CA LYS A 33 7.80 -8.91 -4.43
C LYS A 33 9.32 -8.71 -4.38
N ARG A 34 9.79 -7.46 -4.44
CA ARG A 34 11.22 -7.13 -4.45
C ARG A 34 11.85 -7.16 -3.05
N GLU A 35 11.17 -6.60 -2.06
CA GLU A 35 11.75 -6.33 -0.74
C GLU A 35 11.22 -7.24 0.36
N HIS A 36 10.22 -8.07 0.06
CA HIS A 36 9.49 -8.89 1.04
C HIS A 36 9.00 -8.08 2.24
N SER A 37 8.67 -6.80 2.01
CA SER A 37 8.22 -5.84 3.02
C SER A 37 6.73 -5.55 2.80
N LEU A 38 5.91 -5.90 3.78
CA LEU A 38 4.46 -5.77 3.72
C LEU A 38 4.03 -4.34 4.07
N LEU A 39 3.56 -3.59 3.08
CA LEU A 39 2.95 -2.28 3.28
C LEU A 39 1.45 -2.35 3.54
N CYS A 40 0.79 -3.39 3.03
CA CYS A 40 -0.60 -3.69 3.32
C CYS A 40 -0.71 -4.54 4.59
N ARG A 41 -1.93 -4.69 5.12
CA ARG A 41 -2.23 -5.63 6.20
C ARG A 41 -1.77 -7.04 5.85
N TYR A 42 -1.37 -7.79 6.87
CA TYR A 42 -0.79 -9.14 6.73
C TYR A 42 -1.73 -10.17 6.09
N ASP A 43 -3.04 -9.92 6.14
CA ASP A 43 -4.10 -10.77 5.59
C ASP A 43 -4.54 -10.35 4.17
N PHE A 44 -3.88 -9.36 3.57
CA PHE A 44 -4.22 -8.89 2.22
C PHE A 44 -3.63 -9.80 1.13
N ASP A 45 -4.51 -10.32 0.27
CA ASP A 45 -4.10 -11.10 -0.90
C ASP A 45 -3.94 -10.20 -2.14
N PHE A 46 -2.70 -10.05 -2.62
CA PHE A 46 -2.38 -9.30 -3.83
C PHE A 46 -2.94 -9.93 -5.12
N ASN A 47 -3.34 -11.21 -5.12
CA ASN A 47 -4.02 -11.83 -6.26
C ASN A 47 -5.39 -11.19 -6.54
N LEU A 48 -5.97 -10.49 -5.57
CA LEU A 48 -7.21 -9.73 -5.78
C LEU A 48 -7.02 -8.56 -6.74
N LEU A 49 -5.79 -8.04 -6.88
CA LEU A 49 -5.48 -6.96 -7.82
C LEU A 49 -5.53 -7.41 -9.28
N THR A 50 -5.33 -8.71 -9.55
CA THR A 50 -5.38 -9.25 -10.92
C THR A 50 -6.81 -9.58 -11.37
N SER A 51 -7.81 -9.46 -10.49
CA SER A 51 -9.20 -9.65 -10.87
C SER A 51 -9.62 -8.61 -11.90
N GLN A 52 -10.05 -9.09 -13.08
CA GLN A 52 -10.44 -8.27 -14.23
C GLN A 52 -11.81 -7.58 -14.03
N HIS A 53 -12.53 -7.90 -12.96
CA HIS A 53 -13.88 -7.40 -12.71
C HIS A 53 -13.95 -6.00 -12.08
N LEU A 54 -12.83 -5.42 -11.66
CA LEU A 54 -12.79 -4.12 -10.98
C LEU A 54 -11.93 -3.12 -11.77
N SER A 55 -12.46 -1.92 -11.98
CA SER A 55 -11.69 -0.79 -12.50
C SER A 55 -10.54 -0.45 -11.53
N GLU A 56 -9.44 0.11 -12.04
CA GLU A 56 -8.35 0.63 -11.21
C GLU A 56 -8.84 1.62 -10.14
N LYS A 57 -9.84 2.43 -10.47
CA LYS A 57 -10.45 3.38 -9.54
C LYS A 57 -11.15 2.66 -8.38
N ASP A 58 -11.86 1.59 -8.68
CA ASP A 58 -12.56 0.79 -7.67
C ASP A 58 -11.57 0.01 -6.80
N LYS A 59 -10.49 -0.50 -7.40
CA LYS A 59 -9.37 -1.14 -6.67
C LYS A 59 -8.71 -0.15 -5.70
N ASN A 60 -8.43 1.06 -6.15
CA ASN A 60 -7.84 2.09 -5.29
C ASN A 60 -8.77 2.48 -4.13
N MET A 61 -10.08 2.61 -4.39
CA MET A 61 -11.07 2.91 -3.36
C MET A 61 -11.24 1.77 -2.35
N ALA A 62 -11.29 0.52 -2.81
CA ALA A 62 -11.49 -0.65 -1.97
C ALA A 62 -10.23 -1.02 -1.16
N PHE A 63 -9.05 -0.93 -1.79
CA PHE A 63 -7.82 -1.47 -1.21
C PHE A 63 -6.88 -0.40 -0.66
N SER A 64 -6.77 0.77 -1.30
CA SER A 64 -5.86 1.86 -0.93
C SER A 64 -6.60 3.09 -0.38
N SER A 65 -7.51 2.88 0.57
CA SER A 65 -8.21 3.94 1.29
C SER A 65 -7.70 4.07 2.73
N LYS A 66 -8.15 5.10 3.46
CA LYS A 66 -7.70 5.34 4.86
C LYS A 66 -7.93 4.14 5.80
N LEU A 67 -8.96 3.34 5.52
CA LEU A 67 -9.33 2.13 6.26
C LEU A 67 -9.13 0.86 5.42
N GLY A 68 -8.64 1.01 4.19
CA GLY A 68 -8.36 -0.10 3.29
C GLY A 68 -7.18 -0.92 3.79
N PRO A 69 -7.05 -2.17 3.33
CA PRO A 69 -5.95 -3.04 3.73
C PRO A 69 -4.58 -2.49 3.34
N CYS A 70 -4.48 -1.69 2.29
CA CYS A 70 -3.25 -1.04 1.86
C CYS A 70 -3.25 0.45 2.23
N PRO A 71 -2.07 1.08 2.32
CA PRO A 71 -1.96 2.51 2.55
C PRO A 71 -2.65 3.31 1.44
N SER A 72 -3.19 4.48 1.79
CA SER A 72 -3.61 5.47 0.81
C SER A 72 -2.45 5.87 -0.11
N LEU A 73 -2.72 5.90 -1.41
CA LEU A 73 -1.77 6.36 -2.42
C LEU A 73 -1.74 7.91 -2.48
N PRO A 74 -0.59 8.50 -2.85
CA PRO A 74 0.71 7.86 -3.01
C PRO A 74 1.35 7.52 -1.65
N VAL A 75 2.13 6.44 -1.63
CA VAL A 75 3.00 6.12 -0.49
C VAL A 75 4.34 6.77 -0.74
N TYR A 76 4.59 7.88 -0.05
CA TYR A 76 5.84 8.61 -0.18
C TYR A 76 7.01 7.80 0.37
N ASN A 77 8.16 7.91 -0.31
CA ASN A 77 9.40 7.42 0.25
C ASN A 77 9.74 8.19 1.54
N ARG A 78 10.60 7.60 2.35
CA ARG A 78 11.18 8.36 3.47
C ARG A 78 12.17 9.35 2.84
N LEU A 79 11.82 10.63 2.82
CA LEU A 79 12.82 11.69 2.64
C LEU A 79 13.86 11.49 3.75
N VAL A 80 15.08 11.19 3.33
CA VAL A 80 16.27 11.09 4.20
C VAL A 80 16.57 12.47 4.74
#